data_AF-A0A350C301-F1
#
_entry.id   AF-A0A350C301-F1
#
_cell.length_a   1.000
_cell.length_b   1.000
_cell.length_c   1.000
_cell.angle_alpha   90.00
_cell.angle_beta   90.00
_cell.angle_gamma   90.00
#
_symmetry.space_group_name_H-M   'P 1'
#
loop_
_entity.id
_entity.type
_entity.pdbx_description
1 polymer ?
#
loop_
_entity_poly.entity_id
_entity_poly.type
_entity_poly.pdbx_seq_one_letter_code
_entity_poly.pdbx_strand_id
1 'polypeptide(L)'
;MDSMVPARIDIGTIAVEWLSAGKPQGQLEEFIEYKLGAFTSDDFQSSPRHVVLFGFGRIGRLLARIIIDTTGRGDQLRLKAIVLRSKLKDRKAEIEKRLALLEDDSVHGTFLGRYEIAEDLSSVVINGSRIAMIFASSPADIDYTQYGIHNALLIDNTGIFRDKDGLSNHLRPGIEK
;
A
#
# COMPACT_ATOMS: atom_id res chain seq x y z
N MET A 1 12.94 11.76 -17.77
CA MET A 1 11.84 11.57 -16.80
C MET A 1 12.14 10.55 -15.70
N ASP A 2 13.28 9.85 -15.72
CA ASP A 2 13.58 8.78 -14.75
C ASP A 2 14.03 9.25 -13.35
N SER A 3 14.15 10.56 -13.10
CA SER A 3 14.63 11.14 -11.84
C SER A 3 13.63 12.06 -11.11
N MET A 4 12.32 11.87 -11.33
CA MET A 4 11.31 12.61 -10.56
C MET A 4 11.21 12.13 -9.12
N VAL A 5 11.23 13.07 -8.18
CA VAL A 5 10.92 12.80 -6.78
C VAL A 5 9.41 12.66 -6.57
N PRO A 6 8.95 11.99 -5.50
CA PRO A 6 7.54 11.96 -5.17
C PRO A 6 7.02 13.39 -4.97
N ALA A 7 6.08 13.78 -5.81
CA ALA A 7 5.51 15.11 -5.81
C ALA A 7 4.00 15.04 -6.07
N ARG A 8 3.28 16.10 -5.69
CA ARG A 8 1.87 16.26 -6.00
C ARG A 8 1.74 17.31 -7.10
N ILE A 9 1.24 16.88 -8.25
CA ILE A 9 1.12 17.72 -9.44
C ILE A 9 -0.37 17.94 -9.75
N ASP A 10 -0.76 19.20 -9.89
CA ASP A 10 -2.09 19.57 -10.37
C ASP A 10 -2.05 19.76 -11.90
N ILE A 11 -2.49 18.72 -12.62
CA ILE A 11 -2.51 18.72 -14.09
C ILE A 11 -3.45 19.81 -14.62
N GLY A 12 -4.54 20.12 -13.91
CA GLY A 12 -5.49 21.16 -14.32
C GLY A 12 -4.86 22.54 -14.28
N THR A 13 -4.07 22.82 -13.24
CA THR A 13 -3.32 24.07 -13.13
C THR A 13 -2.30 24.19 -14.25
N ILE A 14 -1.48 23.15 -14.49
CA ILE A 14 -0.50 23.13 -15.59
C ILE A 14 -1.20 23.35 -16.94
N ALA A 15 -2.34 22.70 -17.16
CA ALA A 15 -3.12 22.87 -18.39
C ALA A 15 -3.60 24.31 -18.55
N VAL A 16 -4.18 24.92 -17.50
CA VAL A 16 -4.64 26.32 -17.55
C VAL A 16 -3.48 27.27 -17.85
N GLU A 17 -2.32 27.08 -17.22
CA GLU A 17 -1.14 27.90 -17.47
C GLU A 17 -0.64 27.76 -18.92
N TRP A 18 -0.66 26.55 -19.49
CA TRP A 18 -0.33 26.32 -20.91
C TRP A 18 -1.31 27.02 -21.86
N LEU A 19 -2.61 26.97 -21.54
CA LEU A 19 -3.64 27.71 -22.29
C LEU A 19 -3.38 29.22 -22.24
N SER A 20 -3.09 29.75 -21.05
CA SER A 20 -2.83 31.18 -20.83
C SER A 20 -1.53 31.65 -21.48
N ALA A 21 -0.53 30.78 -21.64
CA ALA A 21 0.72 31.07 -22.35
C ALA A 21 0.56 31.12 -23.88
N GLY A 22 -0.63 30.86 -24.42
CA GLY A 22 -0.91 30.96 -25.86
C GLY A 22 -0.53 29.73 -26.69
N LYS A 23 -0.25 28.58 -26.03
CA LYS A 23 0.05 27.29 -26.67
C LYS A 23 1.07 27.37 -27.81
N PRO A 24 2.27 27.93 -27.59
CA PRO A 24 3.27 28.01 -28.64
C PRO A 24 3.57 26.61 -29.23
N GLN A 25 3.44 26.49 -30.55
CA GLN A 25 3.51 25.21 -31.24
C GLN A 25 4.90 24.59 -31.11
N GLY A 26 4.97 23.32 -30.73
CA GLY A 26 6.23 22.58 -30.57
C GLY A 26 7.01 22.86 -29.28
N GLN A 27 6.41 23.56 -28.30
CA GLN A 27 7.05 23.90 -27.01
C GLN A 27 6.40 23.21 -25.80
N LEU A 28 5.51 22.24 -26.02
CA LEU A 28 4.81 21.58 -24.92
C LEU A 28 5.80 20.85 -24.01
N GLU A 29 6.74 20.12 -24.61
CA GLU A 29 7.77 19.38 -23.89
C GLU A 29 8.64 20.31 -23.04
N GLU A 30 9.14 21.41 -23.61
CA GLU A 30 9.93 22.43 -22.87
C GLU A 30 9.13 23.06 -21.72
N PHE A 31 7.85 23.37 -21.95
CA PHE A 31 6.99 23.92 -20.92
C PHE A 31 6.77 22.95 -19.75
N ILE A 32 6.54 21.66 -20.06
CA ILE A 32 6.38 20.61 -19.05
C ILE A 32 7.70 20.39 -18.31
N GLU A 33 8.84 20.34 -19.01
CA GLU A 33 10.16 20.23 -18.38
C GLU A 33 10.46 21.41 -17.46
N TYR A 34 10.14 22.64 -17.86
CA TYR A 34 10.26 23.82 -17.01
C TYR A 34 9.39 23.72 -15.76
N LYS A 35 8.13 23.29 -15.90
CA LYS A 35 7.19 23.16 -14.77
C LYS A 35 7.56 22.03 -13.82
N LEU A 36 8.11 20.94 -14.33
CA LEU A 36 8.42 19.74 -13.55
C LEU A 36 9.87 19.68 -13.07
N GLY A 37 10.78 20.50 -13.62
CA GLY A 37 12.21 20.46 -13.30
C GLY A 37 12.55 20.74 -11.83
N ALA A 38 11.69 21.48 -11.11
CA ALA A 38 11.84 21.67 -9.66
C ALA A 38 11.61 20.37 -8.85
N PHE A 39 11.02 19.34 -9.46
CA PHE A 39 10.70 18.05 -8.85
C PHE A 39 11.61 16.92 -9.37
N THR A 40 12.70 17.26 -10.07
CA THR A 40 13.74 16.29 -10.41
C THR A 40 14.89 16.43 -9.42
N SER A 41 15.31 15.33 -8.79
CA SER A 41 16.48 15.31 -7.92
C SER A 41 17.14 13.94 -8.00
N ASP A 42 18.45 13.94 -8.26
CA ASP A 42 19.27 12.74 -8.26
C ASP A 42 19.65 12.29 -6.83
N ASP A 43 19.48 13.18 -5.84
CA ASP A 43 19.85 12.95 -4.43
C ASP A 43 18.68 12.47 -3.55
N PHE A 44 17.47 12.34 -4.11
CA PHE A 44 16.29 11.96 -3.33
C PHE A 44 16.30 10.46 -2.99
N GLN A 45 16.83 10.13 -1.81
CA GLN A 45 16.82 8.79 -1.25
C GLN A 45 15.70 8.66 -0.21
N SER A 46 14.49 8.28 -0.64
CA SER A 46 13.42 7.89 0.29
C SER A 46 12.91 6.51 -0.09
N SER A 47 13.38 5.48 0.61
CA SER A 47 12.79 4.15 0.50
C SER A 47 11.41 4.15 1.18
N PRO A 48 10.32 3.76 0.51
CA PRO A 48 9.05 3.59 1.18
C PRO A 48 9.17 2.54 2.29
N ARG A 49 8.61 2.83 3.45
CA ARG A 49 8.49 1.87 4.56
C ARG A 49 7.39 0.87 4.24
N HIS A 50 7.78 -0.41 4.16
CA HIS A 50 6.84 -1.49 4.00
C HIS A 50 6.01 -1.66 5.28
N VAL A 51 4.73 -1.99 5.12
CA VAL A 51 3.81 -2.24 6.23
C VAL A 51 3.20 -3.63 6.07
N VAL A 52 3.16 -4.36 7.18
CA VAL A 52 2.46 -5.65 7.32
C VAL A 52 1.35 -5.47 8.34
N LEU A 53 0.13 -5.85 7.97
CA LEU A 53 -1.00 -5.89 8.91
C LEU A 53 -1.15 -7.31 9.43
N PHE A 54 -0.94 -7.52 10.74
CA PHE A 54 -1.22 -8.79 11.38
C PHE A 54 -2.65 -8.76 11.92
N GLY A 55 -3.55 -9.48 11.24
CA GLY A 55 -4.98 -9.36 11.41
C GLY A 55 -5.65 -8.46 10.37
N PHE A 56 -6.90 -8.79 10.05
CA PHE A 56 -7.73 -8.04 9.10
C PHE A 56 -9.17 -7.90 9.59
N GLY A 57 -9.28 -7.48 10.85
CA GLY A 57 -10.52 -7.08 11.49
C GLY A 57 -10.93 -5.67 11.08
N ARG A 58 -11.76 -5.01 11.90
CA ARG A 58 -12.25 -3.66 11.61
C ARG A 58 -11.11 -2.63 11.51
N ILE A 59 -10.19 -2.63 12.48
CA ILE A 59 -9.03 -1.71 12.49
C ILE A 59 -8.06 -2.01 11.33
N GLY A 60 -7.74 -3.29 11.10
CA GLY A 60 -6.88 -3.69 9.98
C GLY A 60 -7.42 -3.24 8.62
N ARG A 61 -8.74 -3.37 8.38
CA ARG A 61 -9.36 -2.89 7.14
C ARG A 61 -9.31 -1.38 7.01
N LEU A 62 -9.59 -0.63 8.09
CA LEU A 62 -9.50 0.83 8.08
C LEU A 62 -8.07 1.30 7.74
N LEU A 63 -7.05 0.71 8.39
CA LEU A 63 -5.66 1.02 8.10
C LEU A 63 -5.28 0.67 6.66
N ALA A 64 -5.73 -0.48 6.15
CA ALA A 64 -5.48 -0.84 4.76
C ALA A 64 -6.08 0.18 3.78
N ARG A 65 -7.34 0.62 3.99
CA ARG A 65 -7.96 1.67 3.18
C ARG A 65 -7.11 2.94 3.16
N ILE A 66 -6.73 3.43 4.35
CA ILE A 66 -5.92 4.65 4.49
C ILE A 66 -4.57 4.51 3.78
N ILE A 67 -3.84 3.40 3.98
CA ILE A 67 -2.53 3.19 3.37
C ILE A 67 -2.64 3.04 1.84
N ILE A 68 -3.67 2.38 1.34
CA ILE A 68 -3.87 2.21 -0.11
C ILE A 68 -4.27 3.55 -0.76
N ASP A 69 -5.17 4.34 -0.14
CA ASP A 69 -5.61 5.65 -0.67
C ASP A 69 -4.51 6.72 -0.66
N THR A 70 -3.53 6.55 0.21
CA THR A 70 -2.33 7.41 0.31
C THR A 70 -1.21 6.96 -0.61
N THR A 71 -1.27 5.73 -1.13
CA THR A 71 -0.27 5.20 -2.05
C THR A 71 -0.27 6.03 -3.34
N GLY A 72 0.87 6.66 -3.65
CA GLY A 72 1.04 7.53 -4.82
C GLY A 72 1.03 9.03 -4.54
N ARG A 73 0.67 9.48 -3.33
CA ARG A 73 0.72 10.91 -2.92
C ARG A 73 2.09 11.38 -2.43
N GLY A 74 3.11 10.54 -2.55
CA GLY A 74 4.42 10.75 -1.91
C GLY A 74 4.52 10.20 -0.48
N ASP A 75 3.45 9.62 0.05
CA ASP A 75 3.49 8.96 1.35
C ASP A 75 4.42 7.73 1.33
N GLN A 76 5.21 7.59 2.39
CA GLN A 76 6.26 6.58 2.50
C GLN A 76 5.71 5.19 2.85
N LEU A 77 4.48 5.05 3.32
CA LEU A 77 3.95 3.73 3.69
C LEU A 77 3.48 2.94 2.46
N ARG A 78 3.84 1.65 2.43
CA ARG A 78 3.38 0.71 1.40
C ARG A 78 2.89 -0.57 2.05
N LEU A 79 1.60 -0.85 1.95
CA LEU A 79 1.04 -2.12 2.42
C LEU A 79 1.58 -3.26 1.55
N LYS A 80 2.32 -4.19 2.15
CA LYS A 80 2.93 -5.32 1.45
C LYS A 80 2.32 -6.68 1.79
N ALA A 81 1.79 -6.83 3.00
CA ALA A 81 1.13 -8.07 3.38
C ALA A 81 0.01 -7.86 4.39
N ILE A 82 -0.96 -8.75 4.32
CA ILE A 82 -1.99 -8.94 5.34
C ILE A 82 -1.89 -10.39 5.81
N VAL A 83 -1.70 -10.56 7.12
CA VAL A 83 -1.68 -11.88 7.75
C VAL A 83 -3.06 -12.20 8.30
N LEU A 84 -3.58 -13.36 7.91
CA LEU A 84 -4.87 -13.89 8.31
C LEU A 84 -4.70 -15.23 9.03
N ARG A 85 -5.60 -15.48 9.97
CA ARG A 85 -5.86 -16.84 10.46
C ARG A 85 -7.02 -17.43 9.67
N SER A 86 -6.83 -18.59 9.07
CA SER A 86 -7.89 -19.25 8.28
C SER A 86 -9.11 -19.53 9.17
N LYS A 87 -10.30 -19.14 8.72
CA LYS A 87 -11.58 -19.49 9.38
C LYS A 87 -12.45 -20.38 8.49
N LEU A 88 -12.28 -20.28 7.18
CA LEU A 88 -12.91 -21.15 6.19
C LEU A 88 -11.97 -22.26 5.72
N LYS A 89 -12.55 -23.36 5.23
CA LYS A 89 -11.79 -24.43 4.59
C LYS A 89 -11.28 -24.03 3.21
N ASP A 90 -12.06 -23.19 2.51
CA ASP A 90 -11.70 -22.64 1.21
C ASP A 90 -10.99 -21.29 1.39
N ARG A 91 -9.72 -21.24 0.97
CA ARG A 91 -8.88 -20.05 1.02
C ARG A 91 -9.38 -18.95 0.10
N LYS A 92 -9.91 -19.30 -1.07
CA LYS A 92 -10.42 -18.32 -2.04
C LYS A 92 -11.63 -17.60 -1.46
N ALA A 93 -12.58 -18.36 -0.93
CA ALA A 93 -13.76 -17.82 -0.26
C ALA A 93 -13.39 -16.92 0.95
N GLU A 94 -12.32 -17.25 1.69
CA GLU A 94 -11.84 -16.38 2.78
C GLU A 94 -11.30 -15.06 2.22
N ILE A 95 -10.46 -15.08 1.18
CA ILE A 95 -9.92 -13.87 0.56
C ILE A 95 -11.07 -13.00 0.01
N GLU A 96 -11.99 -13.58 -0.75
CA GLU A 96 -13.14 -12.86 -1.31
C GLU A 96 -13.99 -12.20 -0.21
N LYS A 97 -14.26 -12.91 0.89
CA LYS A 97 -14.96 -12.35 2.05
C LYS A 97 -14.20 -11.18 2.67
N ARG A 98 -12.86 -11.26 2.76
CA ARG A 98 -12.05 -10.16 3.29
C ARG A 98 -12.05 -8.94 2.39
N LEU A 99 -12.04 -9.14 1.08
CA LEU A 99 -12.10 -8.07 0.09
C LEU A 99 -13.49 -7.42 0.06
N ALA A 100 -14.57 -8.19 0.12
CA ALA A 100 -15.93 -7.65 0.22
C ALA A 100 -16.11 -6.80 1.49
N LEU A 101 -15.56 -7.22 2.63
CA LEU A 101 -15.57 -6.42 3.87
C LEU A 101 -14.63 -5.20 3.83
N LEU A 102 -13.62 -5.22 2.94
CA LEU A 102 -12.77 -4.06 2.69
C LEU A 102 -13.47 -3.09 1.75
N GLU A 103 -14.24 -3.57 0.79
CA GLU A 103 -15.06 -2.78 -0.13
C GLU A 103 -16.20 -2.08 0.63
N ASP A 104 -17.02 -2.84 1.36
CA ASP A 104 -18.18 -2.28 2.08
C ASP A 104 -17.96 -2.24 3.59
N ASP A 105 -17.94 -1.02 4.16
CA ASP A 105 -17.97 -0.78 5.60
C ASP A 105 -19.18 0.07 5.97
N SER A 106 -19.94 -0.38 6.97
CA SER A 106 -21.19 0.28 7.38
C SER A 106 -21.00 1.67 7.98
N VAL A 107 -19.80 1.99 8.47
CA VAL A 107 -19.50 3.28 9.11
C VAL A 107 -18.69 4.19 8.19
N HIS A 108 -17.76 3.62 7.43
CA HIS A 108 -16.85 4.38 6.56
C HIS A 108 -17.23 4.37 5.09
N GLY A 109 -18.36 3.74 4.72
CA GLY A 109 -18.86 3.67 3.36
C GLY A 109 -18.06 2.72 2.46
N THR A 110 -18.34 2.81 1.16
CA THR A 110 -17.69 1.99 0.13
C THR A 110 -16.29 2.49 -0.17
N PHE A 111 -15.32 1.58 -0.19
CA PHE A 111 -13.95 1.84 -0.63
C PHE A 111 -13.90 1.80 -2.16
N LEU A 112 -13.57 2.92 -2.77
CA LEU A 112 -13.48 3.07 -4.22
C LEU A 112 -12.18 2.45 -4.72
N GLY A 113 -12.17 1.12 -4.84
CA GLY A 113 -11.02 0.42 -5.38
C GLY A 113 -11.38 -0.87 -6.08
N ARG A 114 -10.72 -1.13 -7.21
CA ARG A 114 -10.80 -2.43 -7.89
C ARG A 114 -9.76 -3.34 -7.27
N TYR A 115 -10.16 -4.59 -7.01
CA TYR A 115 -9.25 -5.63 -6.59
C TYR A 115 -9.20 -6.79 -7.59
N GLU A 116 -8.04 -7.43 -7.65
CA GLU A 116 -7.80 -8.66 -8.42
C GLU A 116 -7.11 -9.67 -7.51
N ILE A 117 -7.55 -10.93 -7.56
CA ILE A 117 -6.96 -12.02 -6.77
C ILE A 117 -6.03 -12.80 -7.68
N ALA A 118 -4.80 -13.06 -7.24
CA ALA A 118 -3.87 -13.90 -7.97
C ALA A 118 -4.40 -15.34 -8.07
N GLU A 119 -4.15 -16.03 -9.19
CA GLU A 119 -4.64 -17.40 -9.42
C GLU A 119 -4.17 -18.40 -8.36
N ASP A 120 -2.95 -18.21 -7.85
CA ASP A 120 -2.32 -19.01 -6.80
C ASP A 120 -2.80 -18.65 -5.38
N LEU A 121 -3.69 -17.66 -5.24
CA LEU A 121 -4.22 -17.14 -3.99
C LEU A 121 -3.14 -16.60 -3.02
N SER A 122 -1.94 -16.28 -3.54
CA SER A 122 -0.82 -15.77 -2.74
C SER A 122 -0.96 -14.28 -2.43
N SER A 123 -1.68 -13.55 -3.26
CA SER A 123 -1.73 -12.09 -3.21
C SER A 123 -3.00 -11.53 -3.84
N VAL A 124 -3.26 -10.27 -3.52
CA VAL A 124 -4.30 -9.45 -4.12
C VAL A 124 -3.67 -8.16 -4.64
N VAL A 125 -4.19 -7.64 -5.74
CA VAL A 125 -3.81 -6.32 -6.26
C VAL A 125 -4.99 -5.39 -6.01
N ILE A 126 -4.78 -4.30 -5.27
CA ILE A 126 -5.81 -3.30 -4.97
C ILE A 126 -5.30 -1.94 -5.42
N ASN A 127 -5.97 -1.31 -6.38
CA ASN A 127 -5.55 -0.02 -6.95
C ASN A 127 -4.06 0.00 -7.36
N GLY A 128 -3.59 -1.08 -7.97
CA GLY A 128 -2.19 -1.25 -8.39
C GLY A 128 -1.22 -1.67 -7.29
N SER A 129 -1.64 -1.72 -6.02
CA SER A 129 -0.83 -2.19 -4.90
C SER A 129 -0.95 -3.70 -4.75
N ARG A 130 0.15 -4.43 -5.00
CA ARG A 130 0.23 -5.87 -4.74
C ARG A 130 0.48 -6.14 -3.25
N ILE A 131 -0.42 -6.90 -2.63
CA ILE A 131 -0.45 -7.21 -1.21
C ILE A 131 -0.48 -8.73 -1.04
N ALA A 132 0.51 -9.30 -0.35
CA ALA A 132 0.56 -10.71 -0.03
C ALA A 132 -0.53 -11.10 0.98
N MET A 133 -1.24 -12.18 0.72
CA MET A 133 -2.25 -12.76 1.59
C MET A 133 -1.65 -13.96 2.31
N ILE A 134 -1.11 -13.73 3.50
CA ILE A 134 -0.38 -14.72 4.28
C ILE A 134 -1.33 -15.39 5.27
N PHE A 135 -1.36 -16.72 5.28
CA PHE A 135 -2.20 -17.49 6.19
C PHE A 135 -1.30 -18.18 7.22
N ALA A 136 -1.42 -17.78 8.48
CA ALA A 136 -0.59 -18.30 9.56
C ALA A 136 -1.38 -18.39 10.87
N SER A 137 -1.06 -19.39 11.68
CA SER A 137 -1.68 -19.61 12.99
C SER A 137 -0.92 -18.87 14.08
N SER A 138 0.41 -18.83 13.98
CA SER A 138 1.34 -18.17 14.88
C SER A 138 2.27 -17.21 14.12
N PRO A 139 2.72 -16.09 14.74
CA PRO A 139 3.77 -15.25 14.18
C PRO A 139 5.08 -16.02 13.91
N ALA A 140 5.38 -17.03 14.74
CA ALA A 140 6.62 -17.82 14.63
C ALA A 140 6.73 -18.59 13.30
N ASP A 141 5.60 -18.87 12.65
CA ASP A 141 5.51 -19.67 11.42
C ASP A 141 5.88 -18.86 10.16
N ILE A 142 6.12 -17.55 10.31
CA ILE A 142 6.26 -16.63 9.18
C ILE A 142 7.70 -16.17 9.05
N ASP A 143 8.22 -16.30 7.83
CA ASP A 143 9.36 -15.58 7.32
C ASP A 143 8.84 -14.61 6.26
N TYR A 144 9.03 -13.29 6.42
CA TYR A 144 8.52 -12.30 5.48
C TYR A 144 9.45 -12.10 4.28
N THR A 145 10.70 -12.51 4.38
CA THR A 145 11.70 -12.36 3.31
C THR A 145 11.35 -13.20 2.09
N GLN A 146 10.66 -14.33 2.26
CA GLN A 146 10.15 -15.15 1.16
C GLN A 146 9.13 -14.40 0.27
N TYR A 147 8.52 -13.32 0.79
CA TYR A 147 7.59 -12.46 0.05
C TYR A 147 8.25 -11.17 -0.44
N GLY A 148 9.58 -11.06 -0.37
CA GLY A 148 10.34 -9.86 -0.74
C GLY A 148 10.21 -8.70 0.26
N ILE A 149 9.85 -9.00 1.51
CA ILE A 149 9.68 -8.02 2.58
C ILE A 149 10.88 -8.13 3.52
N HIS A 150 11.71 -7.09 3.58
CA HIS A 150 12.99 -7.13 4.31
C HIS A 150 13.11 -6.13 5.47
N ASN A 151 12.29 -5.08 5.49
CA ASN A 151 12.38 -4.03 6.52
C ASN A 151 10.99 -3.41 6.76
N ALA A 152 10.02 -4.23 7.13
CA ALA A 152 8.65 -3.78 7.33
C ALA A 152 8.34 -3.40 8.77
N LEU A 153 7.45 -2.41 8.92
CA LEU A 153 6.71 -2.15 10.14
C LEU A 153 5.52 -3.12 10.21
N LEU A 154 5.44 -3.90 11.27
CA LEU A 154 4.29 -4.76 11.54
C LEU A 154 3.30 -4.04 12.48
N ILE A 155 2.02 -4.08 12.10
CA ILE A 155 0.94 -3.58 12.93
C ILE A 155 0.05 -4.76 13.33
N ASP A 156 0.17 -5.19 14.58
CA ASP A 156 -0.76 -6.15 15.17
C ASP A 156 -2.09 -5.46 15.50
N ASN A 157 -3.12 -5.84 14.75
CA ASN A 157 -4.49 -5.36 14.95
C ASN A 157 -5.45 -6.49 15.37
N THR A 158 -4.91 -7.62 15.84
CA THR A 158 -5.69 -8.73 16.41
C THR A 158 -6.16 -8.44 17.82
N GLY A 159 -5.41 -7.64 18.58
CA GLY A 159 -5.67 -7.33 19.99
C GLY A 159 -5.37 -8.49 20.95
N ILE A 160 -4.72 -9.55 20.48
CA ILE A 160 -4.31 -10.72 21.29
C ILE A 160 -3.09 -10.36 22.13
N PHE A 161 -2.06 -9.81 21.49
CA PHE A 161 -0.85 -9.36 22.17
C PHE A 161 -1.01 -7.90 22.60
N ARG A 162 -0.67 -7.59 23.86
CA ARG A 162 -0.92 -6.27 24.46
C ARG A 162 0.28 -5.71 25.21
N ASP A 163 1.30 -6.55 25.43
CA ASP A 163 2.54 -6.19 26.07
C ASP A 163 3.72 -6.36 25.11
N LYS A 164 4.87 -5.82 25.53
CA LYS A 164 6.10 -5.84 24.74
C LYS A 164 6.55 -7.28 24.46
N ASP A 165 6.42 -8.17 25.44
CA ASP A 165 6.89 -9.54 25.34
C ASP A 165 6.04 -10.33 24.34
N GLY A 166 4.71 -10.21 24.40
CA GLY A 166 3.80 -10.79 23.42
C GLY A 166 4.05 -10.26 22.00
N LEU A 167 4.24 -8.94 21.86
CA LEU A 167 4.50 -8.31 20.56
C LEU A 167 5.87 -8.69 19.99
N SER A 168 6.87 -8.97 20.84
CA SER A 168 8.21 -9.36 20.39
C SER A 168 8.21 -10.65 19.54
N ASN A 169 7.19 -11.49 19.66
CA ASN A 169 7.00 -12.67 18.81
C ASN A 169 6.83 -12.33 17.32
N HIS A 170 6.46 -11.09 16.99
CA HIS A 170 6.34 -10.61 15.62
C HIS A 170 7.66 -10.19 14.98
N LEU A 171 8.74 -10.09 15.75
CA LEU A 171 10.10 -9.80 15.24
C LEU A 171 10.65 -11.03 14.52
N ARG A 172 10.11 -11.25 13.32
CA ARG A 172 10.46 -12.33 12.40
C ARG A 172 11.31 -11.79 11.25
N PRO A 173 12.01 -12.65 10.50
CA PRO A 173 12.78 -12.21 9.36
C PRO A 173 11.94 -11.34 8.42
N GLY A 174 12.42 -10.13 8.11
CA GLY A 174 11.75 -9.13 7.29
C GLY A 174 10.93 -8.07 8.04
N ILE A 175 10.72 -8.22 9.35
CA ILE A 175 10.09 -7.21 10.22
C ILE A 175 11.18 -6.45 11.00
N GLU A 176 11.14 -5.12 10.92
CA GLU A 176 12.02 -4.22 11.66
C GLU A 176 11.46 -3.91 13.05
N LYS A 177 10.15 -3.65 13.11
CA LYS A 177 9.46 -3.12 14.29
C LYS A 177 7.98 -3.46 14.28
#